data_AF-A0A7J4RSX3-F1
#
_entry.id   AF-A0A7J4RSX3-F1
#
_cell.length_a   1.000
_cell.length_b   1.000
_cell.length_c   1.000
_cell.angle_alpha   90.00
_cell.angle_beta   90.00
_cell.angle_gamma   90.00
#
_symmetry.space_group_name_H-M   'P 1'
#
loop_
_entity.id
_entity.type
_entity.pdbx_description
1 polymer ?
#
loop_
_entity_poly.entity_id
_entity_poly.type
_entity_poly.pdbx_seq_one_letter_code
_entity_poly.pdbx_strand_id
1 'polypeptide(L)'
;MDFKCVQDCSKCCIEREYYPRKKFGKVGVLILPDEKEMIEARAKNLHLDIVILPRIGVSYEKSNGPTKILAYQLMGRESNGNTCPFLDTEGEERSPHGGYKCRIYESRPLACKAYPVIESSSVTLDNKCKFCESCANTATNLNEELESLSKIKNKMETNAPFIWRYATGVGEKSDLNKISTGWVLEI
;
A
#
# COMPACT_ATOMS: atom_id res chain seq x y z
N MET A 1 -8.71 27.58 7.19
CA MET A 1 -9.19 27.63 5.80
C MET A 1 -9.80 26.28 5.49
N ASP A 2 -11.11 26.24 5.24
CA ASP A 2 -11.83 25.00 4.90
C ASP A 2 -11.56 24.64 3.43
N PHE A 3 -10.60 23.75 3.19
CA PHE A 3 -10.32 23.20 1.86
C PHE A 3 -11.40 22.14 1.49
N LYS A 4 -12.59 22.60 1.09
CA LYS A 4 -13.74 21.76 0.68
C LYS A 4 -13.72 21.41 -0.82
N CYS A 5 -12.58 21.06 -1.40
CA CYS A 5 -12.56 20.69 -2.82
C CYS A 5 -13.09 19.26 -3.06
N VAL A 6 -13.00 18.35 -2.07
CA VAL A 6 -13.57 16.99 -2.15
C VAL A 6 -14.17 16.57 -0.82
N GLN A 7 -15.38 16.01 -0.87
CA GLN A 7 -15.96 15.24 0.24
C GLN A 7 -15.55 13.76 0.13
N ASP A 8 -15.28 13.11 1.27
CA ASP A 8 -14.87 11.69 1.37
C ASP A 8 -13.48 11.34 0.81
N CYS A 9 -12.48 12.19 1.09
CA CYS A 9 -11.07 11.89 0.82
C CYS A 9 -10.55 10.78 1.77
N SER A 10 -10.90 9.53 1.48
CA SER A 10 -10.34 8.30 2.05
C SER A 10 -10.75 7.04 1.27
N LYS A 11 -11.53 7.19 0.18
CA LYS A 11 -12.07 6.09 -0.62
C LYS A 11 -10.98 5.12 -1.11
N CYS A 12 -9.81 5.62 -1.51
CA CYS A 12 -8.67 4.77 -1.91
C CYS A 12 -8.04 3.97 -0.75
N CYS A 13 -8.26 4.38 0.51
CA CYS A 13 -7.84 3.65 1.70
C CYS A 13 -8.86 2.58 2.15
N ILE A 14 -10.08 2.64 1.61
CA ILE A 14 -11.21 1.74 1.93
C ILE A 14 -11.42 0.73 0.80
N GLU A 15 -11.46 1.19 -0.45
CA GLU A 15 -11.71 0.37 -1.65
C GLU A 15 -10.39 0.01 -2.34
N ARG A 16 -9.51 -0.65 -1.59
CA ARG A 16 -8.22 -1.09 -2.12
C ARG A 16 -8.48 -2.22 -3.10
N GLU A 17 -8.52 -1.96 -4.40
CA GLU A 17 -8.65 -3.02 -5.40
C GLU A 17 -7.37 -3.08 -6.22
N TYR A 18 -6.38 -3.82 -5.69
CA TYR A 18 -5.16 -4.10 -6.42
C TYR A 18 -4.84 -5.59 -6.38
N TYR A 19 -5.04 -6.24 -7.53
CA TYR A 19 -4.65 -7.62 -7.81
C TYR A 19 -3.67 -7.59 -8.98
N PRO A 20 -2.35 -7.76 -8.75
CA PRO A 20 -1.39 -7.91 -9.85
C PRO A 20 -1.78 -9.07 -10.77
N ARG A 21 -2.20 -10.19 -10.15
CA ARG A 21 -2.92 -11.31 -10.76
C ARG A 21 -3.76 -11.97 -9.68
N LYS A 22 -4.94 -12.54 -10.02
CA LYS A 22 -5.81 -13.24 -9.07
C LYS A 22 -5.07 -14.30 -8.25
N LYS A 23 -4.09 -15.01 -8.84
CA LYS A 23 -3.33 -16.05 -8.12
C LYS A 23 -2.58 -15.57 -6.88
N PHE A 24 -2.15 -14.30 -6.85
CA PHE A 24 -1.41 -13.75 -5.72
C PHE A 24 -2.31 -13.21 -4.61
N GLY A 25 -3.62 -13.16 -4.86
CA GLY A 25 -4.55 -12.47 -3.99
C GLY A 25 -4.36 -10.97 -4.04
N LYS A 26 -5.00 -10.31 -3.09
CA LYS A 26 -5.04 -8.88 -2.93
C LYS A 26 -3.75 -8.38 -2.31
N VAL A 27 -3.31 -7.22 -2.76
CA VAL A 27 -2.06 -6.60 -2.32
C VAL A 27 -2.29 -5.54 -1.27
N GLY A 28 -1.50 -5.62 -0.19
CA GLY A 28 -1.45 -4.64 0.89
C GLY A 28 -0.62 -3.40 0.58
N VAL A 29 -0.51 -2.46 1.53
CA VAL A 29 0.26 -1.20 1.35
C VAL A 29 1.72 -1.62 1.36
N LEU A 30 2.52 -1.19 0.37
CA LEU A 30 3.94 -1.51 0.36
C LEU A 30 4.63 -0.90 1.59
N ILE A 31 5.32 -1.74 2.34
CA ILE A 31 6.14 -1.35 3.50
C ILE A 31 7.57 -1.77 3.18
N LEU A 32 8.52 -0.83 3.19
CA LEU A 32 9.93 -1.19 3.06
C LEU A 32 10.43 -1.87 4.34
N PRO A 33 11.48 -2.70 4.27
CA PRO A 33 12.05 -3.36 5.45
C PRO A 33 12.36 -2.38 6.59
N ASP A 34 12.92 -1.22 6.27
CA ASP A 34 13.28 -0.18 7.24
C ASP A 34 12.06 0.48 7.92
N GLU A 35 10.86 0.38 7.32
CA GLU A 35 9.62 0.94 7.85
C GLU A 35 8.83 -0.06 8.70
N LYS A 36 9.13 -1.36 8.57
CA LYS A 36 8.31 -2.43 9.15
C LYS A 36 8.20 -2.32 10.67
N GLU A 37 9.33 -2.24 11.36
CA GLU A 37 9.36 -2.21 12.84
C GLU A 37 8.65 -0.96 13.39
N MET A 38 8.80 0.18 12.72
CA MET A 38 8.12 1.42 13.07
C MET A 38 6.60 1.27 12.99
N ILE A 39 6.09 0.64 11.92
CA ILE A 39 4.66 0.44 11.71
C ILE A 39 4.09 -0.55 12.74
N GLU A 40 4.81 -1.64 13.05
CA GLU A 40 4.43 -2.61 14.09
C GLU A 40 4.38 -1.96 15.48
N ALA A 41 5.40 -1.18 15.84
CA ALA A 41 5.42 -0.44 17.11
C ALA A 41 4.26 0.56 17.20
N ARG A 42 3.93 1.24 16.10
CA ARG A 42 2.83 2.20 16.07
C ARG A 42 1.47 1.53 16.21
N ALA A 43 1.25 0.39 15.55
CA ALA A 43 0.04 -0.40 15.71
C ALA A 43 -0.15 -0.86 17.16
N LYS A 44 0.92 -1.36 17.78
CA LYS A 44 0.91 -1.77 19.20
C LYS A 44 0.51 -0.62 20.12
N ASN A 45 1.07 0.58 19.91
CA ASN A 45 0.74 1.77 20.71
C ASN A 45 -0.71 2.25 20.51
N LEU A 46 -1.31 1.95 19.36
CA LEU A 46 -2.70 2.28 19.05
C LEU A 46 -3.68 1.15 19.38
N HIS A 47 -3.20 0.03 19.95
CA HIS A 47 -3.98 -1.17 20.21
C HIS A 47 -4.70 -1.70 18.95
N LEU A 48 -4.02 -1.66 17.81
CA LEU A 48 -4.53 -2.15 16.53
C LEU A 48 -3.88 -3.50 16.17
N ASP A 49 -4.71 -4.47 15.83
CA ASP A 49 -4.26 -5.71 15.22
C ASP A 49 -3.96 -5.47 13.74
N ILE A 50 -2.70 -5.68 13.34
CA ILE A 50 -2.26 -5.54 11.96
C ILE A 50 -1.64 -6.83 11.46
N VAL A 51 -1.77 -7.06 10.15
CA VAL A 51 -1.10 -8.18 9.46
C VAL A 51 -0.15 -7.60 8.43
N ILE A 52 1.15 -7.87 8.61
CA ILE A 52 2.19 -7.53 7.64
C ILE A 52 2.72 -8.83 7.04
N LEU A 53 2.53 -9.01 5.75
CA LEU A 53 3.04 -10.15 5.00
C LEU A 53 4.26 -9.74 4.17
N PRO A 54 5.16 -10.67 3.82
CA PRO A 54 6.10 -10.41 2.74
C PRO A 54 5.36 -10.07 1.44
N ARG A 55 6.00 -9.33 0.54
CA ARG A 55 5.42 -8.96 -0.76
C ARG A 55 6.33 -9.37 -1.91
N ILE A 56 7.58 -8.90 -1.87
CA ILE A 56 8.60 -9.17 -2.89
C ILE A 56 9.85 -9.63 -2.18
N GLY A 57 10.39 -10.76 -2.63
CA GLY A 57 11.69 -11.24 -2.24
C GLY A 57 12.55 -11.57 -3.45
N VAL A 58 13.84 -11.75 -3.23
CA VAL A 58 14.80 -12.07 -4.28
C VAL A 58 15.77 -13.16 -3.83
N SER A 59 16.34 -13.86 -4.81
CA SER A 59 17.49 -14.75 -4.62
C SER A 59 18.41 -14.71 -5.83
N TYR A 60 19.69 -15.02 -5.62
CA TYR A 60 20.67 -15.18 -6.71
C TYR A 60 20.74 -16.61 -7.24
N GLU A 61 20.18 -17.55 -6.49
CA GLU A 61 20.12 -18.97 -6.84
C GLU A 61 18.68 -19.45 -6.78
N LYS A 62 18.39 -20.52 -7.53
CA LYS A 62 17.09 -21.18 -7.51
C LYS A 62 16.95 -21.97 -6.21
N SER A 63 16.09 -21.50 -5.32
CA SER A 63 15.83 -22.04 -3.99
C SER A 63 14.33 -22.33 -3.79
N ASN A 64 13.92 -22.74 -2.59
CA ASN A 64 12.51 -22.94 -2.23
C ASN A 64 11.81 -21.63 -1.79
N GLY A 65 12.45 -20.47 -2.00
CA GLY A 65 11.97 -19.17 -1.58
C GLY A 65 13.08 -18.11 -1.60
N PRO A 66 12.76 -16.83 -1.41
CA PRO A 66 13.75 -15.76 -1.47
C PRO A 66 14.76 -15.84 -0.32
N THR A 67 16.00 -15.42 -0.57
CA THR A 67 17.03 -15.26 0.46
C THR A 67 17.00 -13.88 1.10
N LYS A 68 16.41 -12.89 0.40
CA LYS A 68 16.22 -11.52 0.91
C LYS A 68 14.82 -11.02 0.59
N ILE A 69 14.18 -10.35 1.54
CA ILE A 69 12.91 -9.66 1.32
C ILE A 69 13.20 -8.20 0.96
N LEU A 70 12.65 -7.73 -0.16
CA LEU A 70 12.76 -6.33 -0.61
C LEU A 70 11.59 -5.47 -0.16
N ALA A 71 10.40 -6.07 -0.03
CA ALA A 71 9.22 -5.37 0.44
C ALA A 71 8.28 -6.29 1.21
N TYR A 72 7.59 -5.67 2.16
CA TYR A 72 6.44 -6.20 2.86
C TYR A 72 5.16 -5.52 2.38
N GLN A 73 4.03 -6.02 2.84
CA GLN A 73 2.72 -5.46 2.59
C GLN A 73 1.85 -5.46 3.84
N LEU A 74 1.33 -4.29 4.20
CA LEU A 74 0.34 -4.12 5.25
C LEU A 74 -1.05 -4.45 4.70
N MET A 75 -1.65 -5.50 5.22
CA MET A 75 -2.97 -5.98 4.81
C MET A 75 -4.10 -5.15 5.44
N GLY A 76 -5.28 -5.21 4.83
CA GLY A 76 -6.49 -4.65 5.44
C GLY A 76 -6.98 -5.50 6.62
N ARG A 77 -7.83 -4.92 7.47
CA ARG A 77 -8.30 -5.57 8.71
C ARG A 77 -9.34 -6.68 8.48
N GLU A 78 -10.17 -6.56 7.45
CA GLU A 78 -11.17 -7.59 7.13
C GLU A 78 -10.58 -8.72 6.26
N SER A 79 -11.29 -9.85 6.17
CA SER A 79 -10.85 -11.02 5.39
C SER A 79 -10.67 -10.76 3.89
N ASN A 80 -11.35 -9.73 3.35
CA ASN A 80 -11.18 -9.30 1.96
C ASN A 80 -9.99 -8.35 1.79
N GLY A 81 -9.34 -7.89 2.88
CA GLY A 81 -8.18 -7.02 2.87
C GLY A 81 -8.44 -5.58 2.40
N ASN A 82 -9.68 -5.09 2.48
CA ASN A 82 -10.09 -3.79 1.94
C ASN A 82 -9.63 -2.62 2.81
N THR A 83 -10.06 -2.58 4.06
CA THR A 83 -9.92 -1.38 4.88
C THR A 83 -8.55 -1.33 5.53
N CYS A 84 -7.84 -0.22 5.34
CA CYS A 84 -6.59 0.03 6.06
C CYS A 84 -6.83 -0.03 7.59
N PRO A 85 -6.04 -0.82 8.35
CA PRO A 85 -6.26 -0.96 9.80
C PRO A 85 -6.02 0.34 10.59
N PHE A 86 -5.30 1.31 10.01
CA PHE A 86 -5.06 2.61 10.63
C PHE A 86 -6.11 3.68 10.29
N LEU A 87 -7.10 3.33 9.46
CA LEU A 87 -8.19 4.23 9.13
C LEU A 87 -9.26 4.14 10.21
N ASP A 88 -9.55 5.28 10.85
CA ASP A 88 -10.54 5.36 11.90
C ASP A 88 -11.95 5.46 11.30
N THR A 89 -12.58 4.30 11.07
CA THR A 89 -13.92 4.22 10.49
C THR A 89 -15.05 4.32 11.52
N GLU A 90 -14.72 4.24 12.81
CA GLU A 90 -15.69 4.17 13.92
C GLU A 90 -15.76 5.49 14.68
N GLY A 91 -14.68 6.27 14.70
CA GLY A 91 -14.65 7.59 15.32
C GLY A 91 -15.46 8.64 14.56
N GLU A 92 -15.85 9.69 15.28
CA GLU A 92 -16.54 10.87 14.72
C GLU A 92 -15.56 11.85 14.06
N GLU A 93 -14.27 11.79 14.42
CA GLU A 93 -13.24 12.67 13.86
C GLU A 93 -13.04 12.42 12.35
N ARG A 94 -12.80 13.51 11.62
CA ARG A 94 -12.55 13.49 10.18
C ARG A 94 -11.19 14.10 9.86
N SER A 95 -10.63 13.69 8.73
CA SER A 95 -9.47 14.36 8.16
C SER A 95 -9.84 15.80 7.76
N PRO A 96 -8.85 16.69 7.55
CA PRO A 96 -9.09 18.03 7.00
C PRO A 96 -9.84 18.04 5.65
N HIS A 97 -9.90 16.89 4.98
CA HIS A 97 -10.58 16.68 3.70
C HIS A 97 -11.91 15.90 3.85
N GLY A 98 -12.47 15.86 5.07
CA GLY A 98 -13.77 15.27 5.37
C GLY A 98 -13.85 13.74 5.33
N GLY A 99 -12.76 13.04 5.01
CA GLY A 99 -12.70 11.57 5.04
C GLY A 99 -12.40 11.02 6.44
N TYR A 100 -12.35 9.70 6.56
CA TYR A 100 -11.93 9.06 7.82
C TYR A 100 -10.50 9.44 8.20
N LYS A 101 -10.25 9.61 9.50
CA LYS A 101 -8.95 10.01 10.02
C LYS A 101 -7.96 8.83 9.92
N CYS A 102 -6.79 9.06 9.33
CA CYS A 102 -5.68 8.10 9.40
C CYS A 102 -4.90 8.32 10.69
N ARG A 103 -4.87 7.32 11.59
CA ARG A 103 -4.22 7.40 12.91
C ARG A 103 -2.68 7.47 12.84
N ILE A 104 -2.11 7.26 11.66
CA ILE A 104 -0.67 7.34 11.40
C ILE A 104 -0.33 8.33 10.28
N TYR A 105 -1.20 9.32 9.99
CA TYR A 105 -1.02 10.20 8.83
C TYR A 105 0.39 10.80 8.72
N GLU A 106 0.95 11.33 9.81
CA GLU A 106 2.31 11.92 9.84
C GLU A 106 3.43 10.88 9.72
N SER A 107 3.18 9.64 10.15
CA SER A 107 4.12 8.51 10.14
C SER A 107 3.78 7.48 9.07
N ARG A 108 3.01 7.89 8.06
CA ARG A 108 2.51 6.99 7.02
C ARG A 108 3.69 6.43 6.21
N PRO A 109 3.61 5.18 5.73
CA PRO A 109 4.64 4.59 4.88
C PRO A 109 4.91 5.41 3.63
N LEU A 110 6.11 5.30 3.06
CA LEU A 110 6.49 5.96 1.81
C LEU A 110 5.49 5.68 0.69
N ALA A 111 4.93 4.46 0.61
CA ALA A 111 3.91 4.14 -0.38
C ALA A 111 2.64 4.99 -0.22
N CYS A 112 2.26 5.34 1.00
CA CYS A 112 1.15 6.25 1.28
C CYS A 112 1.54 7.71 1.05
N LYS A 113 2.82 8.08 1.23
CA LYS A 113 3.33 9.43 0.92
C LYS A 113 3.48 9.67 -0.58
N ALA A 114 3.79 8.64 -1.36
CA ALA A 114 3.90 8.70 -2.80
C ALA A 114 2.54 8.80 -3.50
N TYR A 115 1.46 8.38 -2.84
CA TYR A 115 0.11 8.47 -3.38
C TYR A 115 -0.29 9.95 -3.55
N PRO A 116 -0.82 10.36 -4.72
CA PRO A 116 -1.39 9.52 -5.79
C PRO A 116 -0.48 9.26 -6.99
N VAL A 117 0.82 9.57 -6.92
CA VAL A 117 1.76 9.39 -8.03
C VAL A 117 2.09 7.90 -8.23
N ILE A 118 1.85 7.39 -9.44
CA ILE A 118 2.12 6.00 -9.85
C ILE A 118 3.42 5.92 -10.67
N GLU A 119 3.63 6.87 -11.58
CA GLU A 119 4.81 6.95 -12.44
C GLU A 119 5.42 8.35 -12.37
N SER A 120 6.75 8.43 -12.37
CA SER A 120 7.53 9.66 -12.23
C SER A 120 8.14 10.15 -13.55
N SER A 121 8.33 9.28 -14.54
CA SER A 121 8.94 9.66 -15.85
C SER A 121 7.98 10.50 -16.71
N SER A 122 6.73 10.07 -16.79
CA SER A 122 5.59 10.87 -17.24
C SER A 122 4.61 10.89 -16.07
N VAL A 123 4.65 11.95 -15.25
CA VAL A 123 3.89 12.04 -14.00
C VAL A 123 2.45 11.55 -14.21
N THR A 124 2.16 10.37 -13.67
CA THR A 124 0.86 9.70 -13.83
C THR A 124 0.25 9.54 -12.45
N LEU A 125 -0.98 10.04 -12.29
CA LEU A 125 -1.73 9.97 -11.04
C LEU A 125 -2.72 8.80 -11.07
N ASP A 126 -2.97 8.21 -9.91
CA ASP A 126 -4.02 7.21 -9.74
C ASP A 126 -5.40 7.80 -10.07
N ASN A 127 -6.04 7.24 -11.09
CA ASN A 127 -7.36 7.68 -11.54
C ASN A 127 -8.47 7.41 -10.50
N LYS A 128 -8.20 6.62 -9.46
CA LYS A 128 -9.09 6.44 -8.31
C LYS A 128 -8.98 7.57 -7.29
N CYS A 129 -8.01 8.47 -7.43
CA CYS A 129 -7.86 9.63 -6.55
C CYS A 129 -8.88 10.73 -6.92
N LYS A 130 -10.02 10.74 -6.24
CA LYS A 130 -11.06 11.78 -6.42
C LYS A 130 -10.55 13.21 -6.27
N PHE A 131 -9.53 13.43 -5.44
CA PHE A 131 -8.90 14.74 -5.29
C PHE A 131 -8.21 15.17 -6.57
N CYS A 132 -7.42 14.29 -7.20
CA CYS A 132 -6.77 14.60 -8.48
C CYS A 132 -7.79 14.79 -9.60
N GLU A 133 -8.89 14.04 -9.58
CA GLU A 133 -9.98 14.17 -10.55
C GLU A 133 -10.72 15.52 -10.40
N SER A 134 -11.10 15.89 -9.17
CA SER A 134 -11.97 17.04 -8.90
C SER A 134 -11.21 18.36 -8.73
N CYS A 135 -9.94 18.29 -8.33
CA CYS A 135 -9.10 19.43 -7.97
C CYS A 135 -7.88 19.56 -8.90
N ALA A 136 -7.94 19.00 -10.11
CA ALA A 136 -6.83 18.90 -11.07
C ALA A 136 -6.04 20.22 -11.28
N ASN A 137 -6.69 21.39 -11.12
CA ASN A 137 -6.06 22.71 -11.19
C ASN A 137 -5.16 23.07 -9.98
N THR A 138 -5.07 22.22 -8.95
CA THR A 138 -4.24 22.40 -7.75
C THR A 138 -3.06 21.44 -7.65
N ALA A 139 -2.83 20.60 -8.67
CA ALA A 139 -1.71 19.65 -8.74
C ALA A 139 -0.35 20.32 -9.03
N THR A 140 -0.05 21.46 -8.40
CA THR A 140 1.13 22.27 -8.72
C THR A 140 2.36 21.94 -7.90
N ASN A 141 2.28 21.06 -6.90
CA ASN A 141 3.46 20.62 -6.14
C ASN A 141 3.34 19.17 -5.69
N LEU A 142 3.89 18.25 -6.51
CA LEU A 142 3.96 16.81 -6.23
C LEU A 142 5.37 16.38 -5.79
N ASN A 143 6.19 17.31 -5.32
CA ASN A 143 7.61 17.06 -5.06
C ASN A 143 7.81 16.00 -3.97
N GLU A 144 7.02 16.02 -2.91
CA GLU A 144 7.11 15.05 -1.81
C GLU A 144 6.67 13.65 -2.26
N GLU A 145 5.61 13.56 -3.07
CA GLU A 145 5.10 12.33 -3.64
C GLU A 145 6.14 11.70 -4.58
N LEU A 146 6.71 12.52 -5.47
CA LEU A 146 7.75 12.09 -6.42
C LEU A 146 9.03 11.66 -5.69
N GLU A 147 9.45 12.38 -4.66
CA GLU A 147 10.59 11.99 -3.83
C GLU A 147 10.34 10.66 -3.12
N SER A 148 9.13 10.48 -2.58
CA SER A 148 8.73 9.23 -1.91
C SER A 148 8.71 8.05 -2.89
N LEU A 149 8.17 8.24 -4.09
CA LEU A 149 8.17 7.21 -5.14
C LEU A 149 9.59 6.87 -5.59
N SER A 150 10.46 7.88 -5.74
CA SER A 150 11.88 7.68 -6.07
C SER A 150 12.60 6.85 -5.00
N LYS A 151 12.41 7.17 -3.72
CA LYS A 151 12.96 6.38 -2.60
C LYS A 151 12.52 4.93 -2.64
N ILE A 152 11.24 4.66 -2.93
CA ILE A 152 10.73 3.30 -3.10
C ILE A 152 11.43 2.61 -4.27
N LYS A 153 11.47 3.23 -5.46
CA LYS A 153 12.10 2.66 -6.65
C LYS A 153 13.56 2.28 -6.39
N ASN A 154 14.34 3.18 -5.78
CA ASN A 154 15.75 2.94 -5.46
C ASN A 154 15.93 1.78 -4.46
N LYS A 155 15.07 1.67 -3.45
CA LYS A 155 15.13 0.59 -2.45
C LYS A 155 14.68 -0.76 -3.01
N MET A 156 13.85 -0.75 -4.05
CA MET A 156 13.34 -1.94 -4.73
C MET A 156 14.24 -2.40 -5.89
N GLU A 157 15.22 -1.59 -6.29
CA GLU A 157 16.16 -1.95 -7.36
C GLU A 157 17.00 -3.17 -6.98
N THR A 158 17.13 -4.10 -7.92
CA THR A 158 17.86 -5.35 -7.71
C THR A 158 18.32 -5.93 -9.03
N ASN A 159 19.51 -6.53 -9.04
CA ASN A 159 20.04 -7.32 -10.15
C ASN A 159 19.90 -8.84 -9.89
N ALA A 160 19.11 -9.24 -8.88
CA ALA A 160 18.89 -10.64 -8.58
C ALA A 160 18.08 -11.31 -9.72
N PRO A 161 18.54 -12.46 -10.26
CA PRO A 161 17.88 -13.15 -11.37
C PRO A 161 16.54 -13.79 -10.99
N PHE A 162 16.28 -14.07 -9.71
CA PHE A 162 15.05 -14.71 -9.26
C PHE A 162 14.23 -13.76 -8.39
N ILE A 163 13.04 -13.37 -8.89
CA ILE A 163 12.08 -12.52 -8.18
C ILE A 163 10.95 -13.39 -7.66
N TRP A 164 10.64 -13.23 -6.38
CA TRP A 164 9.61 -13.99 -5.67
C TRP A 164 8.48 -13.05 -5.27
N ARG A 165 7.25 -13.42 -5.60
CA ARG A 165 6.05 -12.73 -5.11
C ARG A 165 5.37 -13.57 -4.05
N TYR A 166 4.93 -12.93 -2.98
CA TYR A 166 4.16 -13.60 -1.93
C TYR A 166 2.67 -13.56 -2.28
N ALA A 167 2.06 -14.74 -2.40
CA ALA A 167 0.63 -14.90 -2.55
C ALA A 167 -0.03 -14.86 -1.17
N THR A 168 -0.99 -13.95 -0.98
CA THR A 168 -1.49 -13.57 0.34
C THR A 168 -2.58 -14.50 0.89
N GLY A 169 -3.23 -15.29 0.04
CA GLY A 169 -4.45 -16.01 0.45
C GLY A 169 -5.67 -15.08 0.67
N VAL A 170 -5.51 -13.77 0.48
CA VAL A 170 -6.54 -12.74 0.79
C VAL A 170 -7.20 -12.27 -0.50
N GLY A 171 -8.52 -12.15 -0.50
CA GLY A 171 -9.28 -11.61 -1.62
C GLY A 171 -10.78 -11.81 -1.45
N GLU A 172 -11.53 -11.55 -2.53
CA GLU A 172 -12.98 -11.74 -2.51
C GLU A 172 -13.36 -13.21 -2.35
N LYS A 173 -14.47 -13.47 -1.64
CA LYS A 173 -14.97 -14.83 -1.38
C LYS A 173 -15.12 -15.67 -2.66
N SER A 174 -15.54 -15.03 -3.75
CA SER A 174 -15.73 -15.66 -5.06
C SER A 174 -14.44 -16.08 -5.77
N ASP A 175 -13.28 -15.59 -5.31
CA ASP A 175 -11.99 -15.86 -5.93
C ASP A 175 -11.03 -16.66 -5.03
N LEU A 176 -11.44 -17.03 -3.80
CA LEU A 176 -10.59 -17.77 -2.85
C LEU A 176 -9.99 -19.06 -3.43
N ASN A 177 -10.75 -19.79 -4.25
CA ASN A 177 -10.28 -21.01 -4.90
C ASN A 177 -9.22 -20.79 -5.99
N LYS A 178 -8.99 -19.54 -6.41
CA LYS A 178 -8.00 -19.15 -7.42
C LYS A 178 -6.76 -18.52 -6.79
N ILE A 179 -6.76 -18.26 -5.49
CA ILE A 179 -5.68 -17.57 -4.78
C ILE A 179 -4.75 -18.60 -4.15
N SER A 180 -3.46 -18.50 -4.44
CA SER A 180 -2.40 -19.29 -3.79
C SER A 180 -1.99 -18.66 -2.45
N THR A 181 -1.25 -19.40 -1.63
CA THR A 181 -0.62 -18.87 -0.41
C THR A 181 0.88 -19.18 -0.42
N GLY A 182 1.70 -18.21 0.01
CA GLY A 182 3.14 -18.39 0.14
C GLY A 182 3.96 -17.85 -1.04
N TRP A 183 5.25 -18.19 -1.08
CA TRP A 183 6.17 -17.70 -2.10
C TRP A 183 5.94 -18.35 -3.46
N VAL A 184 5.92 -17.53 -4.49
CA VAL A 184 5.77 -17.94 -5.88
C VAL A 184 6.87 -17.27 -6.70
N LEU A 185 7.70 -18.09 -7.35
CA LEU A 185 8.72 -17.60 -8.27
C LEU A 185 8.05 -16.95 -9.49
N GLU A 186 8.43 -15.71 -9.79
CA GLU A 186 8.04 -15.01 -11.00
C GLU A 186 9.04 -15.41 -12.10
N ILE A 187 8.56 -16.25 -13.03
CA ILE A 187 9.28 -16.70 -14.24
C ILE A 187 8.84 -15.80 -15.40
#